data_AF-A0A3A9EP76-F1
#
_entry.id   AF-A0A3A9EP76-F1
#
_cell.length_a   1.000
_cell.length_b   1.000
_cell.length_c   1.000
_cell.angle_alpha   90.00
_cell.angle_beta   90.00
_cell.angle_gamma   90.00
#
_symmetry.space_group_name_H-M   'P 1'
#
loop_
_entity.id
_entity.type
_entity.pdbx_description
1 polymer ?
#
loop_
_entity_poly.entity_id
_entity_poly.type
_entity_poly.pdbx_seq_one_letter_code
_entity_poly.pdbx_strand_id
1 'polypeptide(L)' 'MKYQECAKCGKKIAEGETVCPCCLKETASDAARELWDIAKILEITAGTDANIREAAQGITSIAEKLERGK' A
#
# COMPACT_ATOMS: atom_id res chain seq x y z
N MET A 1 16.55 -24.90 11.58
CA MET A 1 16.10 -23.54 11.20
C MET A 1 15.55 -22.90 12.44
N LYS A 2 16.06 -21.72 12.82
CA LYS A 2 15.41 -20.92 13.86
C LYS A 2 14.20 -20.22 13.22
N TYR A 3 13.10 -20.18 13.95
CA TYR A 3 11.88 -19.54 13.53
C TYR A 3 11.56 -18.44 14.54
N GLN A 4 10.94 -17.37 14.07
CA GLN A 4 10.37 -16.34 14.92
C GLN A 4 8.88 -16.18 14.59
N GLU A 5 8.17 -15.38 15.38
CA GLU A 5 6.75 -15.13 15.18
C GLU A 5 6.53 -13.84 14.40
N CYS A 6 5.56 -13.87 13.48
CA CYS A 6 5.11 -12.68 12.76
C CYS A 6 4.55 -11.66 13.74
N ALA A 7 5.07 -10.44 13.72
CA ALA A 7 4.64 -9.37 14.63
C ALA A 7 3.16 -8.99 14.47
N LYS A 8 2.52 -9.27 13.32
CA LYS A 8 1.10 -8.95 13.05
C LYS A 8 0.13 -10.08 13.39
N CYS A 9 0.48 -11.34 13.15
CA CYS A 9 -0.45 -12.48 13.27
C CYS A 9 0.07 -13.68 14.07
N GLY A 10 1.28 -13.64 14.61
CA GLY A 10 1.86 -14.69 15.45
C GLY A 10 2.27 -15.99 14.72
N LYS A 11 2.06 -16.08 13.40
CA LYS A 11 2.49 -17.25 12.61
C LYS A 11 4.01 -17.37 12.59
N LYS A 12 4.53 -18.60 12.58
CA LYS A 12 5.97 -18.88 12.44
C LYS A 12 6.48 -18.40 11.08
N ILE A 13 7.55 -17.61 11.09
CA ILE A 13 8.25 -17.07 9.91
C ILE A 13 9.75 -17.33 10.02
N ALA A 14 10.45 -17.15 8.90
CA ALA A 14 11.90 -17.33 8.87
C ALA A 14 12.62 -16.31 9.76
N GLU A 15 13.73 -16.72 10.36
CA GLU A 15 14.63 -15.81 11.06
C GLU A 15 15.15 -14.74 10.06
N GLY A 16 15.02 -13.46 10.42
CA GLY A 16 15.31 -12.32 9.55
C GLY A 16 14.06 -11.60 9.00
N GLU A 17 12.90 -12.25 8.95
CA GLU A 17 11.64 -11.59 8.55
C GLU A 17 10.90 -11.02 9.78
N THR A 18 10.35 -9.81 9.68
CA THR A 18 9.55 -9.21 10.78
C THR A 18 8.04 -9.53 10.66
N VAL A 19 7.56 -9.68 9.42
CA VAL A 19 6.14 -9.87 9.09
C VAL A 19 6.03 -10.93 8.00
N CYS A 20 5.03 -11.82 8.09
CA CYS A 20 4.84 -12.86 7.09
C CYS A 20 4.34 -12.30 5.75
N PRO A 21 4.56 -13.01 4.62
CA PRO A 21 4.13 -12.55 3.29
C PRO A 21 2.63 -12.24 3.20
N CYS A 22 1.77 -12.99 3.88
CA CYS A 22 0.33 -12.73 3.92
C CYS A 22 0.00 -11.37 4.54
N CYS A 23 0.59 -11.08 5.70
CA CYS A 23 0.35 -9.84 6.43
C CYS A 23 0.98 -8.64 5.73
N LEU A 24 2.13 -8.83 5.07
CA LEU A 24 2.74 -7.80 4.23
C LEU A 24 1.83 -7.45 3.05
N LYS A 25 1.28 -8.45 2.36
CA LYS A 25 0.36 -8.25 1.23
C LYS A 25 -0.93 -7.55 1.66
N GLU A 26 -1.50 -7.93 2.80
CA GLU A 26 -2.67 -7.28 3.38
C GLU A 26 -2.38 -5.79 3.66
N THR A 27 -1.28 -5.49 4.34
CA THR A 27 -0.88 -4.10 4.63
C THR A 27 -0.66 -3.29 3.34
N ALA A 28 -0.04 -3.89 2.31
CA ALA A 28 0.13 -3.23 1.01
C ALA A 28 -1.22 -2.96 0.32
N SER A 29 -2.17 -3.90 0.42
CA SER A 29 -3.52 -3.74 -0.12
C SER A 29 -4.30 -2.63 0.60
N ASP A 30 -4.19 -2.54 1.93
CA ASP A 30 -4.81 -1.47 2.70
C ASP A 30 -4.25 -0.10 2.33
N ALA A 31 -2.92 0.01 2.23
CA ALA A 31 -2.26 1.24 1.81
C ALA A 31 -2.66 1.66 0.39
N ALA A 32 -2.76 0.70 -0.54
CA ALA A 32 -3.24 0.99 -1.90
C ALA A 32 -4.67 1.55 -1.90
N ARG A 33 -5.56 0.97 -1.11
CA ARG A 33 -6.95 1.44 -0.97
C ARG A 33 -7.01 2.86 -0.42
N GLU A 34 -6.25 3.17 0.63
CA GLU A 34 -6.20 4.52 1.18
C GLU A 34 -5.68 5.55 0.17
N LEU A 35 -4.68 5.18 -0.64
CA LEU A 35 -4.18 6.03 -1.72
C LEU A 35 -5.24 6.27 -2.81
N TRP A 36 -6.01 5.25 -3.18
CA TRP A 36 -7.16 5.41 -4.09
C TRP A 36 -8.21 6.38 -3.54
N ASP A 37 -8.53 6.28 -2.24
CA ASP A 37 -9.47 7.18 -1.58
C ASP A 37 -8.95 8.63 -1.61
N ILE A 38 -7.66 8.85 -1.33
CA ILE A 38 -7.04 10.18 -1.42
C ILE A 38 -7.06 10.71 -2.85
N ALA A 39 -6.69 9.90 -3.85
CA ALA A 39 -6.70 10.31 -5.25
C ALA A 39 -8.11 10.76 -5.68
N LYS A 40 -9.15 10.01 -5.29
CA LYS A 40 -10.55 10.36 -5.58
C LYS A 40 -10.97 11.68 -4.94
N ILE A 41 -10.49 12.00 -3.74
CA ILE A 41 -10.75 13.29 -3.10
C ILE A 41 -10.09 14.43 -3.89
N LEU A 42 -8.84 14.24 -4.33
CA LEU A 42 -8.11 15.24 -5.11
C LEU A 42 -8.72 15.45 -6.50
N GLU A 43 -9.27 14.41 -7.12
CA GLU A 43 -9.93 14.53 -8.43
C GLU A 43 -11.13 15.47 -8.45
N ILE A 44 -11.76 15.75 -7.29
CA ILE A 44 -12.87 16.71 -7.17
C ILE A 44 -12.48 18.09 -7.71
N THR A 45 -11.23 18.51 -7.52
CA THR A 45 -10.71 19.82 -7.94
C THR A 45 -9.68 19.74 -9.05
N ALA A 46 -9.34 18.55 -9.56
CA ALA A 46 -8.33 18.34 -10.59
C ALA A 46 -8.64 19.04 -11.93
N GLY A 47 -9.90 19.38 -12.20
CA GLY A 47 -10.29 20.19 -13.37
C GLY A 47 -9.94 21.68 -13.25
N THR A 48 -9.57 22.14 -12.05
CA THR A 48 -9.29 23.55 -11.74
C THR A 48 -7.82 23.85 -11.46
N ASP A 49 -7.04 22.84 -11.08
CA ASP A 49 -5.62 22.96 -10.77
C ASP A 49 -4.83 21.79 -11.37
N ALA A 50 -3.88 22.10 -12.25
CA ALA A 50 -3.04 21.12 -12.91
C ALA A 50 -2.10 20.37 -11.95
N ASN A 51 -1.66 21.01 -10.86
CA ASN A 51 -0.81 20.38 -9.84
C ASN A 51 -1.60 19.33 -9.06
N ILE A 52 -2.88 19.60 -8.75
CA ILE A 52 -3.76 18.64 -8.07
C ILE A 52 -4.00 17.42 -8.96
N ARG A 53 -4.19 17.65 -10.28
CA ARG A 53 -4.32 16.56 -11.25
C ARG A 53 -3.07 15.68 -11.32
N GLU A 54 -1.88 16.29 -11.36
CA GLU A 54 -0.61 15.54 -11.37
C GLU A 54 -0.40 14.77 -10.06
N ALA A 55 -0.73 15.37 -8.92
CA ALA A 55 -0.67 14.71 -7.62
C ALA A 55 -1.60 13.48 -7.56
N ALA A 56 -2.85 13.60 -8.04
CA ALA A 56 -3.79 12.48 -8.11
C ALA A 56 -3.23 11.34 -8.97
N GLN A 57 -2.65 11.64 -10.15
CA GLN A 57 -2.01 10.64 -11.01
C GLN A 57 -0.79 9.97 -10.37
N GLY A 58 0.02 10.74 -9.63
CA GLY A 58 1.15 10.18 -8.87
C GLY A 58 0.69 9.20 -7.80
N ILE A 59 -0.37 9.55 -7.08
CA ILE A 59 -0.95 8.71 -6.01
C ILE A 59 -1.54 7.42 -6.57
N THR A 60 -2.30 7.47 -7.67
CA THR A 60 -2.84 6.26 -8.31
C THR A 60 -1.71 5.35 -8.82
N SER A 61 -0.63 5.92 -9.37
CA SER A 61 0.54 5.13 -9.78
C SER A 61 1.19 4.36 -8.61
N ILE A 62 1.24 4.97 -7.41
CA ILE A 62 1.75 4.30 -6.20
C ILE A 62 0.79 3.20 -5.75
N ALA A 63 -0.51 3.49 -5.71
CA ALA A 63 -1.54 2.52 -5.33
C ALA A 63 -1.47 1.26 -6.23
N GLU A 64 -1.39 1.45 -7.55
CA GLU A 64 -1.29 0.33 -8.48
C GLU A 64 0.01 -0.49 -8.30
N LYS A 65 1.12 0.13 -7.89
CA LYS A 65 2.38 -0.60 -7.62
C LYS A 65 2.23 -1.50 -6.39
N LEU A 66 1.60 -0.98 -5.33
CA LEU A 66 1.31 -1.72 -4.12
C LEU A 66 0.36 -2.90 -4.37
N GLU A 67 -0.70 -2.73 -5.18
CA GLU A 67 -1.61 -3.83 -5.56
C GLU A 67 -0.90 -4.92 -6.37
N ARG A 68 0.03 -4.52 -7.25
CA ARG A 68 0.82 -5.45 -8.06
C ARG A 68 1.89 -6.18 -7.25
N GLY A 69 2.13 -5.79 -6.00
CA GLY A 69 3.14 -6.38 -5.12
C GLY A 69 4.56 -6.30 -5.69
N LYS A 70 4.85 -5.25 -6.48
CA LYS A 70 6.15 -5.00 -7.13
C LYS A 70 6.97 -3.98 -6.36
#